data_AF-A0A7Y5HA11-F1
#
_entry.id   AF-A0A7Y5HA11-F1
#
_cell.length_a   1.000
_cell.length_b   1.000
_cell.length_c   1.000
_cell.angle_alpha   90.00
_cell.angle_beta   90.00
_cell.angle_gamma   90.00
#
_symmetry.space_group_name_H-M   'P 1'
#
loop_
_entity.id
_entity.type
_entity.pdbx_description
1 polymer ?
#
loop_
_entity_poly.entity_id
_entity_poly.type
_entity_poly.pdbx_seq_one_letter_code
_entity_poly.pdbx_strand_id
1 'polypeptide(L)'
;NLAAAGPRGDAFGRALGALRESTPSAELCGAAVWLLSRLDRMKFRREGDKGSIPDSETFDPRTFYENVFYAVRARNAFPWGRDASDHEFLMFVLPPRLTDEPLQRWRRHFFEVLEPEVRGLTDREEAIQVARQACADFFQYEGNTTWEDFGMLTALAVHEGRCEDCSNVDNALLRSIGIPGSQAFTPWWGHGDGNHAWTWVPGAKGFAGDGNSGVKIYVKTLDRLEDVTEMHTPVTRLEVETGGADGADAQLMVWNHGEWRRVMGVKVEAGRAVFDKVGCRRPFALLVRVAGVPDQLLATEKGGGWRVLASGPLPAGEGPVDLAFEKVSPLGEFEPDEEYAVTVWDGTAWSPVAARRLQTGAVGFRAWADRAYRVTGGKFAGRPFTVNADPAAESPVTVR
;
A
#
# COMPACT_ATOMS: atom_id res chain seq x y z
N ASN A 1 -26.00 -15.69 29.65
CA ASN A 1 -26.27 -16.73 28.64
C ASN A 1 -25.06 -17.14 27.80
N LEU A 2 -24.16 -16.24 27.37
CA LEU A 2 -22.96 -16.64 26.59
C LEU A 2 -21.86 -17.38 27.39
N ALA A 3 -21.91 -17.36 28.72
CA ALA A 3 -20.95 -18.02 29.61
C ALA A 3 -21.30 -19.50 29.95
N ALA A 4 -22.41 -20.03 29.45
CA ALA A 4 -22.82 -21.41 29.73
C ALA A 4 -22.01 -22.40 28.89
N ALA A 5 -21.45 -23.45 29.53
CA ALA A 5 -20.71 -24.51 28.86
C ALA A 5 -21.66 -25.38 28.00
N GLY A 6 -21.31 -25.57 26.73
CA GLY A 6 -22.02 -26.42 25.76
C GLY A 6 -21.17 -26.57 24.49
N PRO A 7 -21.48 -27.54 23.59
CA PRO A 7 -20.73 -27.70 22.33
C PRO A 7 -20.75 -26.40 21.52
N ARG A 8 -19.66 -26.10 20.78
CA ARG A 8 -19.48 -24.80 20.09
C ARG A 8 -20.67 -24.34 19.22
N GLY A 9 -21.37 -25.26 18.57
CA GLY A 9 -22.58 -24.95 17.79
C GLY A 9 -23.72 -24.37 18.63
N ASP A 10 -23.87 -24.80 19.88
CA ASP A 10 -24.85 -24.29 20.83
C ASP A 10 -24.48 -22.87 21.31
N ALA A 11 -23.18 -22.56 21.43
CA ALA A 11 -22.72 -21.23 21.82
C ALA A 11 -22.87 -20.18 20.70
N PHE A 12 -22.63 -20.54 19.42
CA PHE A 12 -22.96 -19.67 18.28
C PHE A 12 -24.47 -19.51 18.08
N GLY A 13 -25.25 -20.56 18.29
CA GLY A 13 -26.71 -20.49 18.32
C GLY A 13 -27.23 -19.49 19.35
N ARG A 14 -26.63 -19.45 20.55
CA ARG A 14 -26.92 -18.44 21.58
C ARG A 14 -26.55 -17.02 21.14
N ALA A 15 -25.40 -16.83 20.49
CA ALA A 15 -24.99 -15.52 19.98
C ALA A 15 -25.97 -15.00 18.91
N LEU A 16 -26.38 -15.86 17.96
CA LEU A 16 -27.38 -15.54 16.96
C LEU A 16 -28.75 -15.26 17.57
N GLY A 17 -29.17 -16.05 18.57
CA GLY A 17 -30.40 -15.81 19.33
C GLY A 17 -30.39 -14.45 20.01
N ALA A 18 -29.29 -14.09 20.67
CA ALA A 18 -29.13 -12.78 21.31
C ALA A 18 -29.14 -11.62 20.31
N LEU A 19 -28.57 -11.78 19.12
CA LEU A 19 -28.66 -10.77 18.04
C LEU A 19 -30.10 -10.63 17.55
N ARG A 20 -30.83 -11.73 17.38
CA ARG A 20 -32.25 -11.73 16.99
C ARG A 20 -33.14 -11.05 18.03
N GLU A 21 -32.83 -11.20 19.30
CA GLU A 21 -33.56 -10.56 20.42
C GLU A 21 -33.18 -9.08 20.63
N SER A 22 -32.11 -8.63 19.97
CA SER A 22 -31.63 -7.25 20.02
C SER A 22 -32.26 -6.38 18.92
N THR A 23 -32.20 -5.06 19.08
CA THR A 23 -32.74 -4.09 18.10
C THR A 23 -31.61 -3.31 17.44
N PRO A 24 -31.60 -3.15 16.09
CA PRO A 24 -32.56 -3.66 15.11
C PRO A 24 -32.30 -5.13 14.70
N SER A 25 -33.27 -6.02 14.98
CA SER A 25 -33.12 -7.48 14.80
C SER A 25 -32.78 -7.90 13.37
N ALA A 26 -33.52 -7.40 12.38
CA ALA A 26 -33.34 -7.79 10.98
C ALA A 26 -31.93 -7.46 10.45
N GLU A 27 -31.44 -6.25 10.75
CA GLU A 27 -30.11 -5.83 10.33
C GLU A 27 -29.00 -6.58 11.09
N LEU A 28 -29.16 -6.78 12.41
CA LEU A 28 -28.24 -7.59 13.20
C LEU A 28 -28.12 -9.02 12.67
N CYS A 29 -29.24 -9.66 12.34
CA CYS A 29 -29.25 -10.99 11.74
C CYS A 29 -28.62 -10.99 10.33
N GLY A 30 -28.90 -9.98 9.50
CA GLY A 30 -28.30 -9.83 8.17
C GLY A 30 -26.77 -9.70 8.24
N ALA A 31 -26.27 -8.80 9.08
CA ALA A 31 -24.85 -8.61 9.32
C ALA A 31 -24.18 -9.88 9.88
N ALA A 32 -24.85 -10.58 10.81
CA ALA A 32 -24.38 -11.83 11.38
C ALA A 32 -24.19 -12.92 10.32
N VAL A 33 -25.22 -13.14 9.48
CA VAL A 33 -25.17 -14.14 8.39
C VAL A 33 -24.08 -13.78 7.40
N TRP A 34 -23.97 -12.50 7.05
CA TRP A 34 -22.94 -12.04 6.13
C TRP A 34 -21.53 -12.32 6.67
N LEU A 35 -21.26 -12.00 7.94
CA LEU A 35 -19.95 -12.23 8.55
C LEU A 35 -19.65 -13.74 8.66
N LEU A 36 -20.61 -14.54 9.13
CA LEU A 36 -20.48 -16.00 9.23
C LEU A 36 -20.12 -16.65 7.89
N SER A 37 -20.72 -16.18 6.80
CA SER A 37 -20.50 -16.73 5.45
C SER A 37 -19.07 -16.55 4.90
N ARG A 38 -18.20 -15.85 5.64
CA ARG A 38 -16.82 -15.55 5.23
C ARG A 38 -15.76 -16.00 6.24
N LEU A 39 -16.16 -16.55 7.38
CA LEU A 39 -15.22 -16.97 8.43
C LEU A 39 -14.31 -18.13 8.04
N ASP A 40 -14.70 -18.90 7.04
CA ASP A 40 -13.90 -19.98 6.43
C ASP A 40 -12.72 -19.43 5.62
N ARG A 41 -12.89 -18.27 4.98
CA ARG A 41 -11.86 -17.58 4.18
C ARG A 41 -10.96 -16.70 5.04
N MET A 42 -11.46 -16.30 6.20
CA MET A 42 -10.76 -15.49 7.18
C MET A 42 -9.87 -16.39 8.05
N LYS A 43 -8.56 -16.12 8.11
CA LYS A 43 -7.63 -16.76 9.05
C LYS A 43 -6.60 -15.75 9.59
N PHE A 44 -6.21 -15.92 10.86
CA PHE A 44 -4.97 -15.30 11.39
C PHE A 44 -3.79 -15.98 10.68
N ARG A 45 -3.09 -15.25 9.82
CA ARG A 45 -1.99 -15.82 9.03
C ARG A 45 -0.71 -15.82 9.86
N ARG A 46 -0.06 -16.97 9.94
CA ARG A 46 1.31 -17.10 10.44
C ARG A 46 2.27 -17.26 9.27
N GLU A 47 3.55 -16.96 9.50
CA GLU A 47 4.59 -17.06 8.49
C GLU A 47 4.57 -18.44 7.78
N GLY A 48 4.51 -18.42 6.44
CA GLY A 48 4.42 -19.63 5.61
C GLY A 48 3.10 -20.39 5.72
N ASP A 49 2.03 -19.75 6.22
CA ASP A 49 0.70 -20.32 6.48
C ASP A 49 0.69 -21.47 7.52
N LYS A 50 1.84 -21.90 8.04
CA LYS A 50 1.96 -23.04 8.96
C LYS A 50 1.22 -22.78 10.28
N GLY A 51 0.20 -23.60 10.55
CA GLY A 51 -0.61 -23.48 11.76
C GLY A 51 -1.58 -22.29 11.76
N SER A 52 -1.84 -21.68 10.59
CA SER A 52 -2.96 -20.75 10.42
C SER A 52 -4.26 -21.56 10.47
N ILE A 53 -5.18 -21.18 11.36
CA ILE A 53 -6.46 -21.88 11.55
C ILE A 53 -7.57 -20.93 11.08
N PRO A 54 -8.55 -21.39 10.28
CA PRO A 54 -9.70 -20.58 9.91
C PRO A 54 -10.43 -20.02 11.13
N ASP A 55 -11.00 -18.83 11.00
CA ASP A 55 -11.77 -18.21 12.07
C ASP A 55 -13.04 -18.99 12.35
N SER A 56 -13.61 -19.70 11.37
CA SER A 56 -14.72 -20.63 11.59
C SER A 56 -14.42 -21.70 12.67
N GLU A 57 -13.14 -22.00 12.90
CA GLU A 57 -12.66 -22.94 13.90
C GLU A 57 -12.11 -22.26 15.17
N THR A 58 -11.97 -20.95 15.23
CA THR A 58 -11.35 -20.27 16.39
C THR A 58 -12.19 -19.14 16.97
N PHE A 59 -13.14 -18.61 16.20
CA PHE A 59 -13.90 -17.43 16.57
C PHE A 59 -14.81 -17.70 17.77
N ASP A 60 -14.60 -16.95 18.84
CA ASP A 60 -15.39 -17.03 20.06
C ASP A 60 -16.78 -16.38 19.86
N PRO A 61 -17.89 -17.04 20.28
CA PRO A 61 -19.25 -16.54 20.11
C PRO A 61 -19.51 -15.16 20.73
N ARG A 62 -18.85 -14.81 21.84
CA ARG A 62 -19.00 -13.49 22.45
C ARG A 62 -18.29 -12.42 21.64
N THR A 63 -17.11 -12.74 21.11
CA THR A 63 -16.37 -11.87 20.17
C THR A 63 -17.15 -11.63 18.90
N PHE A 64 -17.79 -12.67 18.37
CA PHE A 64 -18.71 -12.55 17.24
C PHE A 64 -19.88 -11.61 17.57
N TYR A 65 -20.62 -11.89 18.65
CA TYR A 65 -21.77 -11.07 19.06
C TYR A 65 -21.39 -9.59 19.22
N GLU A 66 -20.33 -9.28 19.98
CA GLU A 66 -19.95 -7.91 20.28
C GLU A 66 -19.51 -7.15 19.02
N ASN A 67 -18.76 -7.78 18.12
CA ASN A 67 -18.36 -7.12 16.87
C ASN A 67 -19.57 -6.81 15.98
N VAL A 68 -20.49 -7.77 15.80
CA VAL A 68 -21.70 -7.55 14.98
C VAL A 68 -22.61 -6.50 15.62
N PHE A 69 -22.89 -6.65 16.91
CA PHE A 69 -23.79 -5.75 17.64
C PHE A 69 -23.30 -4.31 17.61
N TYR A 70 -22.03 -4.06 17.94
CA TYR A 70 -21.50 -2.70 17.97
C TYR A 70 -21.29 -2.10 16.57
N ALA A 71 -21.02 -2.91 15.53
CA ALA A 71 -20.98 -2.42 14.16
C ALA A 71 -22.35 -1.86 13.73
N VAL A 72 -23.42 -2.65 13.93
CA VAL A 72 -24.80 -2.23 13.59
C VAL A 72 -25.26 -1.07 14.48
N ARG A 73 -24.90 -1.09 15.77
CA ARG A 73 -25.19 0.02 16.69
C ARG A 73 -24.56 1.32 16.21
N ALA A 74 -23.29 1.32 15.84
CA ALA A 74 -22.59 2.50 15.34
C ALA A 74 -23.20 3.01 14.03
N ARG A 75 -23.51 2.09 13.10
CA ARG A 75 -24.20 2.41 11.85
C ARG A 75 -25.50 3.19 12.09
N ASN A 76 -26.30 2.75 13.07
CA ASN A 76 -27.60 3.35 13.36
C ASN A 76 -27.52 4.58 14.27
N ALA A 77 -26.46 4.74 15.08
CA ALA A 77 -26.31 5.84 16.01
C ALA A 77 -25.99 7.17 15.30
N PHE A 78 -25.11 7.14 14.30
CA PHE A 78 -24.53 8.36 13.72
C PHE A 78 -25.01 8.64 12.28
N PRO A 79 -25.13 9.92 11.86
CA PRO A 79 -25.56 10.28 10.51
C PRO A 79 -24.74 9.61 9.41
N TRP A 80 -23.40 9.72 9.46
CA TRP A 80 -22.49 9.11 8.48
C TRP A 80 -22.58 7.58 8.42
N GLY A 81 -22.96 6.92 9.52
CA GLY A 81 -23.18 5.48 9.54
C GLY A 81 -24.43 5.09 8.76
N ARG A 82 -25.50 5.90 8.86
CA ARG A 82 -26.75 5.69 8.12
C ARG A 82 -26.62 6.06 6.64
N ASP A 83 -25.77 7.04 6.33
CA ASP A 83 -25.51 7.47 4.95
C ASP A 83 -24.60 6.48 4.18
N ALA A 84 -23.83 5.66 4.90
CA ALA A 84 -23.00 4.62 4.29
C ALA A 84 -23.86 3.55 3.60
N SER A 85 -23.50 3.23 2.36
CA SER A 85 -24.14 2.16 1.60
C SER A 85 -24.01 0.80 2.30
N ASP A 86 -24.91 -0.14 1.98
CA ASP A 86 -24.79 -1.51 2.50
C ASP A 86 -23.43 -2.14 2.15
N HIS A 87 -22.91 -1.83 0.96
CA HIS A 87 -21.58 -2.28 0.54
C HIS A 87 -20.48 -1.71 1.45
N GLU A 88 -20.46 -0.40 1.70
CA GLU A 88 -19.46 0.21 2.59
C GLU A 88 -19.57 -0.31 4.02
N PHE A 89 -20.79 -0.48 4.54
CA PHE A 89 -20.99 -1.03 5.86
C PHE A 89 -20.46 -2.46 5.96
N LEU A 90 -20.87 -3.35 5.05
CA LEU A 90 -20.48 -4.76 5.08
C LEU A 90 -18.99 -4.97 4.82
N MET A 91 -18.38 -4.17 3.93
CA MET A 91 -16.97 -4.35 3.54
C MET A 91 -15.97 -3.57 4.39
N PHE A 92 -16.36 -2.40 4.90
CA PHE A 92 -15.42 -1.44 5.50
C PHE A 92 -15.81 -0.99 6.91
N VAL A 93 -16.90 -1.50 7.49
CA VAL A 93 -17.28 -1.26 8.90
C VAL A 93 -17.41 -2.57 9.67
N LEU A 94 -18.25 -3.49 9.19
CA LEU A 94 -18.59 -4.74 9.86
C LEU A 94 -17.39 -5.68 10.13
N PRO A 95 -16.40 -5.82 9.23
CA PRO A 95 -15.32 -6.78 9.45
C PRO A 95 -14.54 -6.48 10.73
N PRO A 96 -14.30 -7.50 11.58
CA PRO A 96 -13.65 -7.32 12.88
C PRO A 96 -12.12 -7.15 12.79
N ARG A 97 -11.55 -7.22 11.58
CA ARG A 97 -10.12 -7.00 11.31
C ARG A 97 -9.89 -6.45 9.89
N LEU A 98 -8.67 -6.01 9.61
CA LEU A 98 -8.22 -5.46 8.33
C LEU A 98 -7.18 -6.33 7.65
N THR A 99 -6.12 -6.71 8.37
CA THR A 99 -5.02 -7.50 7.82
C THR A 99 -5.07 -8.93 8.32
N ASP A 100 -3.93 -9.48 8.73
CA ASP A 100 -3.83 -10.86 9.17
C ASP A 100 -3.86 -10.98 10.70
N GLU A 101 -4.27 -9.93 11.41
CA GLU A 101 -4.37 -9.81 12.88
C GLU A 101 -5.41 -10.74 13.56
N PRO A 102 -5.21 -11.10 14.85
CA PRO A 102 -6.09 -12.02 15.55
C PRO A 102 -7.46 -11.38 15.84
N LEU A 103 -8.53 -12.17 15.75
CA LEU A 103 -9.88 -11.71 16.08
C LEU A 103 -10.01 -11.44 17.58
N GLN A 104 -10.43 -10.22 17.92
CA GLN A 104 -10.47 -9.76 19.31
C GLN A 104 -11.73 -8.97 19.64
N ARG A 105 -12.01 -8.87 20.94
CA ARG A 105 -13.17 -8.17 21.52
C ARG A 105 -12.87 -6.69 21.74
N TRP A 106 -12.53 -5.98 20.66
CA TRP A 106 -12.09 -4.59 20.73
C TRP A 106 -13.23 -3.59 20.56
N ARG A 107 -14.18 -3.85 19.65
CA ARG A 107 -15.14 -2.85 19.15
C ARG A 107 -15.96 -2.16 20.22
N ARG A 108 -16.44 -2.93 21.21
CA ARG A 108 -17.19 -2.37 22.34
C ARG A 108 -16.39 -1.30 23.09
N HIS A 109 -15.14 -1.59 23.41
CA HIS A 109 -14.29 -0.71 24.21
C HIS A 109 -14.09 0.63 23.51
N PHE A 110 -13.76 0.60 22.22
CA PHE A 110 -13.56 1.83 21.44
C PHE A 110 -14.87 2.58 21.16
N PHE A 111 -15.99 1.87 20.91
CA PHE A 111 -17.30 2.52 20.78
C PHE A 111 -17.68 3.27 22.06
N GLU A 112 -17.55 2.64 23.23
CA GLU A 112 -17.93 3.26 24.52
C GLU A 112 -17.07 4.49 24.86
N VAL A 113 -15.82 4.52 24.40
CA VAL A 113 -14.90 5.66 24.58
C VAL A 113 -15.20 6.79 23.58
N LEU A 114 -15.39 6.48 22.29
CA LEU A 114 -15.54 7.51 21.25
C LEU A 114 -16.97 8.02 21.08
N GLU A 115 -17.99 7.25 21.43
CA GLU A 115 -19.39 7.65 21.24
C GLU A 115 -19.75 8.97 21.93
N PRO A 116 -19.32 9.26 23.17
CA PRO A 116 -19.56 10.56 23.80
C PRO A 116 -18.89 11.73 23.06
N GLU A 117 -17.70 11.52 22.50
CA GLU A 117 -16.89 12.56 21.83
C GLU A 117 -17.49 12.97 20.47
N VAL A 118 -18.14 12.03 19.78
CA VAL A 118 -18.78 12.29 18.48
C VAL A 118 -20.30 12.49 18.58
N ARG A 119 -20.86 12.43 19.80
CA ARG A 119 -22.30 12.57 20.02
C ARG A 119 -22.76 13.97 19.64
N GLY A 120 -23.73 14.04 18.73
CA GLY A 120 -24.30 15.31 18.27
C GLY A 120 -23.57 15.92 17.08
N LEU A 121 -22.43 15.38 16.67
CA LEU A 121 -21.80 15.74 15.41
C LEU A 121 -22.66 15.30 14.24
N THR A 122 -22.76 16.15 13.23
CA THR A 122 -23.45 15.85 11.97
C THR A 122 -22.51 15.83 10.78
N ASP A 123 -21.35 16.48 10.87
CA ASP A 123 -20.34 16.45 9.82
C ASP A 123 -19.48 15.19 9.96
N ARG A 124 -19.41 14.43 8.86
CA ARG A 124 -18.59 13.23 8.77
C ARG A 124 -17.11 13.54 8.90
N GLU A 125 -16.65 14.65 8.31
CA GLU A 125 -15.22 14.98 8.34
C GLU A 125 -14.79 15.36 9.76
N GLU A 126 -15.60 16.11 10.49
CA GLU A 126 -15.35 16.40 11.92
C GLU A 126 -15.24 15.11 12.75
N ALA A 127 -16.13 14.14 12.55
CA ALA A 127 -16.05 12.84 13.23
C ALA A 127 -14.80 12.03 12.85
N ILE A 128 -14.36 12.08 11.59
CA ILE A 128 -13.08 11.50 11.15
C ILE A 128 -11.91 12.15 11.90
N GLN A 129 -11.91 13.48 12.05
CA GLN A 129 -10.83 14.18 12.76
C GLN A 129 -10.79 13.82 14.25
N VAL A 130 -11.95 13.66 14.91
CA VAL A 130 -12.01 13.18 16.32
C VAL A 130 -11.37 11.80 16.45
N ALA A 131 -11.73 10.84 15.59
CA ALA A 131 -11.15 9.50 15.63
C ALA A 131 -9.63 9.50 15.33
N ARG A 132 -9.18 10.30 14.36
CA ARG A 132 -7.76 10.44 14.03
C ARG A 132 -6.95 11.10 15.14
N GLN A 133 -7.52 12.11 15.81
CA GLN A 133 -6.87 12.74 16.96
C GLN A 133 -6.74 11.74 18.11
N ALA A 134 -7.81 10.98 18.41
CA ALA A 134 -7.75 9.91 19.39
C ALA A 134 -6.69 8.86 19.02
N CYS A 135 -6.54 8.53 17.74
CA CYS A 135 -5.46 7.64 17.26
C CYS A 135 -4.08 8.23 17.53
N ALA A 136 -3.86 9.50 17.19
CA ALA A 136 -2.57 10.18 17.35
C ALA A 136 -2.16 10.30 18.83
N ASP A 137 -3.13 10.50 19.73
CA ASP A 137 -2.89 10.56 21.18
C ASP A 137 -2.62 9.16 21.78
N PHE A 138 -3.16 8.11 21.15
CA PHE A 138 -3.12 6.73 21.63
C PHE A 138 -1.94 5.92 21.10
N PHE A 139 -1.53 6.12 19.84
CA PHE A 139 -0.70 5.18 19.11
C PHE A 139 0.33 5.86 18.20
N GLN A 140 1.58 5.41 18.22
CA GLN A 140 2.69 6.04 17.52
C GLN A 140 3.39 5.09 16.54
N TYR A 141 4.02 5.67 15.52
CA TYR A 141 4.82 4.92 14.57
C TYR A 141 6.18 4.54 15.16
N GLU A 142 6.50 3.26 15.12
CA GLU A 142 7.83 2.71 15.38
C GLU A 142 8.17 1.74 14.24
N GLY A 143 9.23 2.05 13.49
CA GLY A 143 9.63 1.31 12.29
C GLY A 143 10.47 0.06 12.58
N ASN A 144 11.05 -0.04 13.78
CA ASN A 144 11.97 -1.09 14.19
C ASN A 144 11.38 -2.01 15.26
N THR A 145 10.15 -2.48 15.05
CA THR A 145 9.50 -3.46 15.92
C THR A 145 9.79 -4.90 15.46
N THR A 146 9.80 -5.83 16.41
CA THR A 146 9.90 -7.28 16.12
C THR A 146 8.54 -7.98 16.04
N TRP A 147 7.44 -7.22 16.16
CA TRP A 147 6.08 -7.73 16.18
C TRP A 147 5.32 -7.16 14.98
N GLU A 148 4.54 -8.02 14.32
CA GLU A 148 3.73 -7.73 13.13
C GLU A 148 2.32 -8.32 13.32
N ASP A 149 1.32 -7.79 12.61
CA ASP A 149 -0.06 -8.31 12.58
C ASP A 149 -0.68 -8.52 13.98
N PHE A 150 -0.40 -7.63 14.94
CA PHE A 150 -0.98 -7.77 16.27
C PHE A 150 -2.38 -7.15 16.36
N GLY A 151 -3.22 -7.76 17.19
CA GLY A 151 -4.60 -7.29 17.36
C GLY A 151 -4.71 -6.06 18.27
N MET A 152 -5.86 -5.42 18.22
CA MET A 152 -6.18 -4.20 18.98
C MET A 152 -5.94 -4.28 20.50
N LEU A 153 -6.05 -5.44 21.14
CA LEU A 153 -5.74 -5.60 22.56
C LEU A 153 -4.24 -5.52 22.83
N THR A 154 -3.41 -5.95 21.88
CA THR A 154 -1.95 -5.74 21.94
C THR A 154 -1.64 -4.26 21.71
N ALA A 155 -2.33 -3.62 20.76
CA ALA A 155 -2.18 -2.17 20.53
C ALA A 155 -2.43 -1.35 21.81
N LEU A 156 -3.43 -1.74 22.62
CA LEU A 156 -3.72 -1.13 23.92
C LEU A 156 -2.62 -1.30 24.97
N ALA A 157 -1.70 -2.25 24.78
CA ALA A 157 -0.59 -2.50 25.69
C ALA A 157 0.71 -1.84 25.22
N VAL A 158 0.96 -1.82 23.91
CA VAL A 158 2.25 -1.38 23.35
C VAL A 158 2.28 0.10 22.95
N HIS A 159 1.13 0.67 22.53
CA HIS A 159 1.03 2.07 22.07
C HIS A 159 1.93 2.47 20.89
N GLU A 160 2.60 1.52 20.24
CA GLU A 160 3.46 1.75 19.09
C GLU A 160 3.43 0.58 18.09
N GLY A 161 3.69 0.87 16.82
CA GLY A 161 3.75 -0.15 15.77
C GLY A 161 4.13 0.41 14.40
N ARG A 162 4.22 -0.45 13.40
CA ARG A 162 4.61 -0.06 12.05
C ARG A 162 3.44 0.60 11.32
N CYS A 163 3.65 0.99 10.06
CA CYS A 163 2.63 1.66 9.25
C CYS A 163 1.34 0.84 9.11
N GLU A 164 1.47 -0.48 8.98
CA GLU A 164 0.34 -1.41 8.99
C GLU A 164 -0.43 -1.35 10.31
N ASP A 165 0.24 -1.48 11.45
CA ASP A 165 -0.39 -1.46 12.77
C ASP A 165 -1.06 -0.11 13.06
N CYS A 166 -0.39 1.00 12.73
CA CYS A 166 -0.95 2.35 12.83
C CYS A 166 -2.26 2.47 12.04
N SER A 167 -2.27 1.98 10.80
CA SER A 167 -3.48 2.01 9.97
C SER A 167 -4.58 1.08 10.50
N ASN A 168 -4.25 -0.06 11.09
CA ASN A 168 -5.24 -0.97 11.69
C ASN A 168 -5.90 -0.32 12.91
N VAL A 169 -5.12 0.36 13.75
CA VAL A 169 -5.62 1.09 14.93
C VAL A 169 -6.56 2.24 14.51
N ASP A 170 -6.13 3.08 13.58
CA ASP A 170 -6.94 4.20 13.07
C ASP A 170 -8.25 3.69 12.44
N ASN A 171 -8.18 2.64 11.63
CA ASN A 171 -9.37 2.00 11.07
C ASN A 171 -10.28 1.39 12.15
N ALA A 172 -9.74 0.78 13.20
CA ALA A 172 -10.55 0.26 14.30
C ALA A 172 -11.31 1.38 15.01
N LEU A 173 -10.67 2.53 15.25
CA LEU A 173 -11.30 3.71 15.85
C LEU A 173 -12.42 4.24 14.95
N LEU A 174 -12.15 4.46 13.66
CA LEU A 174 -13.15 4.91 12.67
C LEU A 174 -14.34 3.94 12.57
N ARG A 175 -14.07 2.64 12.45
CA ARG A 175 -15.10 1.59 12.36
C ARG A 175 -15.90 1.43 13.65
N SER A 176 -15.32 1.76 14.81
CA SER A 176 -16.03 1.73 16.08
C SER A 176 -17.14 2.78 16.12
N ILE A 177 -16.98 3.91 15.44
CA ILE A 177 -18.03 4.94 15.30
C ILE A 177 -18.77 4.88 13.96
N GLY A 178 -18.70 3.75 13.25
CA GLY A 178 -19.50 3.50 12.04
C GLY A 178 -19.00 4.21 10.78
N ILE A 179 -17.79 4.76 10.78
CA ILE A 179 -17.17 5.34 9.58
C ILE A 179 -16.52 4.20 8.77
N PRO A 180 -16.85 4.06 7.47
CA PRO A 180 -16.17 3.13 6.58
C PRO A 180 -14.67 3.45 6.50
N GLY A 181 -13.83 2.46 6.75
CA GLY A 181 -12.38 2.59 6.60
C GLY A 181 -11.75 1.28 6.14
N SER A 182 -10.67 1.35 5.37
CA SER A 182 -9.82 0.20 5.06
C SER A 182 -8.35 0.58 5.07
N GLN A 183 -7.50 -0.42 4.90
CA GLN A 183 -6.08 -0.21 4.66
C GLN A 183 -5.83 -0.14 3.16
N ALA A 184 -5.31 1.01 2.71
CA ALA A 184 -4.69 1.12 1.40
C ALA A 184 -3.18 0.89 1.56
N PHE A 185 -2.56 0.27 0.56
CA PHE A 185 -1.12 0.02 0.59
C PHE A 185 -0.52 0.02 -0.81
N THR A 186 0.77 0.33 -0.87
CA THR A 186 1.63 0.04 -2.03
C THR A 186 2.52 -1.14 -1.69
N PRO A 187 2.56 -2.20 -2.52
CA PRO A 187 3.38 -3.38 -2.23
C PRO A 187 4.87 -3.02 -2.23
N TRP A 188 5.27 -2.07 -3.07
CA TRP A 188 6.62 -1.52 -3.14
C TRP A 188 6.54 -0.07 -3.58
N TRP A 189 7.31 0.81 -2.94
CA TRP A 189 7.47 2.17 -3.43
C TRP A 189 8.19 2.21 -4.77
N GLY A 190 7.73 3.10 -5.66
CA GLY A 190 8.44 3.42 -6.90
C GLY A 190 9.55 4.47 -6.71
N HIS A 191 9.48 5.25 -5.64
CA HIS A 191 10.39 6.38 -5.38
C HIS A 191 11.30 6.19 -4.16
N GLY A 192 11.15 5.08 -3.44
CA GLY A 192 11.85 4.77 -2.19
C GLY A 192 11.94 3.27 -1.98
N ASP A 193 12.66 2.85 -0.94
CA ASP A 193 12.71 1.46 -0.52
C ASP A 193 11.61 1.17 0.50
N GLY A 194 11.21 -0.09 0.57
CA GLY A 194 10.13 -0.56 1.42
C GLY A 194 8.75 -0.50 0.77
N ASN A 195 7.76 -0.90 1.55
CA ASN A 195 6.34 -0.79 1.25
C ASN A 195 5.72 0.31 2.13
N HIS A 196 4.41 0.53 1.98
CA HIS A 196 3.69 1.36 2.94
C HIS A 196 2.21 1.04 2.94
N ALA A 197 1.61 1.14 4.12
CA ALA A 197 0.18 1.00 4.37
C ALA A 197 -0.34 2.23 5.13
N TRP A 198 -1.56 2.64 4.82
CA TRP A 198 -2.23 3.78 5.45
C TRP A 198 -3.75 3.59 5.46
N THR A 199 -4.42 4.38 6.29
CA THR A 199 -5.88 4.40 6.36
C THR A 199 -6.48 5.09 5.14
N TRP A 200 -7.36 4.38 4.45
CA TRP A 200 -8.22 4.91 3.39
C TRP A 200 -9.67 4.94 3.85
N VAL A 201 -10.29 6.12 3.74
CA VAL A 201 -11.70 6.34 4.07
C VAL A 201 -12.44 6.71 2.76
N PRO A 202 -13.37 5.88 2.27
CA PRO A 202 -14.12 6.15 1.05
C PRO A 202 -14.75 7.55 1.06
N GLY A 203 -14.48 8.36 0.03
CA GLY A 203 -15.05 9.71 -0.10
C GLY A 203 -14.51 10.78 0.86
N ALA A 204 -13.53 10.47 1.73
CA ALA A 204 -12.84 11.49 2.53
C ALA A 204 -11.82 12.26 1.68
N LYS A 205 -11.51 13.50 2.08
CA LYS A 205 -10.51 14.33 1.40
C LYS A 205 -9.10 14.03 1.94
N GLY A 206 -8.15 13.92 1.01
CA GLY A 206 -6.74 13.73 1.36
C GLY A 206 -6.38 12.29 1.73
N PHE A 207 -5.08 12.04 1.82
CA PHE A 207 -4.50 10.75 2.17
C PHE A 207 -3.47 10.98 3.27
N ALA A 208 -3.28 10.01 4.16
CA ALA A 208 -2.20 10.09 5.13
C ALA A 208 -0.83 10.00 4.42
N GLY A 209 0.12 10.83 4.85
CA GLY A 209 1.50 10.80 4.38
C GLY A 209 1.66 10.94 2.87
N ASP A 210 2.42 10.02 2.28
CA ASP A 210 2.77 9.98 0.86
C ASP A 210 1.89 9.00 0.05
N GLY A 211 0.73 8.62 0.57
CA GLY A 211 -0.23 7.70 -0.05
C GLY A 211 -0.75 8.10 -1.44
N ASN A 212 -0.33 9.25 -1.98
CA ASN A 212 -0.60 9.70 -3.35
C ASN A 212 0.55 9.43 -4.35
N SER A 213 1.64 8.77 -3.92
CA SER A 213 2.88 8.63 -4.70
C SER A 213 3.22 7.18 -5.06
N GLY A 214 2.24 6.27 -5.01
CA GLY A 214 2.40 4.87 -5.40
C GLY A 214 2.26 4.65 -6.91
N VAL A 215 3.04 3.70 -7.44
CA VAL A 215 2.88 3.21 -8.83
C VAL A 215 1.61 2.37 -8.94
N LYS A 216 1.33 1.55 -7.92
CA LYS A 216 0.08 0.82 -7.73
C LYS A 216 -0.33 0.92 -6.27
N ILE A 217 -1.61 1.17 -6.02
CA ILE A 217 -2.18 1.27 -4.68
C ILE A 217 -3.39 0.35 -4.62
N TYR A 218 -3.40 -0.53 -3.63
CA TYR A 218 -4.44 -1.50 -3.44
C TYR A 218 -5.13 -1.31 -2.10
N VAL A 219 -6.41 -1.64 -2.05
CA VAL A 219 -7.14 -1.86 -0.80
C VAL A 219 -7.42 -3.35 -0.68
N LYS A 220 -7.05 -3.93 0.46
CA LYS A 220 -7.43 -5.31 0.78
C LYS A 220 -8.88 -5.32 1.23
N THR A 221 -9.71 -6.03 0.48
CA THR A 221 -11.06 -6.41 0.91
C THR A 221 -11.05 -7.88 1.32
N LEU A 222 -12.12 -8.34 1.96
CA LEU A 222 -12.25 -9.74 2.34
C LEU A 222 -12.25 -10.71 1.14
N ASP A 223 -12.70 -10.24 -0.03
CA ASP A 223 -12.88 -11.09 -1.20
C ASP A 223 -11.74 -10.94 -2.23
N ARG A 224 -11.04 -9.80 -2.26
CA ARG A 224 -10.01 -9.49 -3.25
C ARG A 224 -9.13 -8.29 -2.85
N LEU A 225 -8.02 -8.13 -3.57
CA LEU A 225 -7.31 -6.86 -3.66
C LEU A 225 -8.00 -5.97 -4.71
N GLU A 226 -8.38 -4.77 -4.32
CA GLU A 226 -8.98 -3.78 -5.22
C GLU A 226 -7.95 -2.72 -5.57
N ASP A 227 -7.79 -2.45 -6.87
CA ASP A 227 -6.91 -1.40 -7.35
C ASP A 227 -7.59 -0.03 -7.25
N VAL A 228 -7.10 0.79 -6.32
CA VAL A 228 -7.60 2.14 -6.03
C VAL A 228 -6.59 3.22 -6.43
N THR A 229 -5.63 2.88 -7.30
CA THR A 229 -4.53 3.78 -7.69
C THR A 229 -5.05 5.12 -8.22
N GLU A 230 -6.04 5.08 -9.11
CA GLU A 230 -6.64 6.28 -9.73
C GLU A 230 -7.35 7.21 -8.73
N MET A 231 -7.78 6.68 -7.57
CA MET A 231 -8.39 7.48 -6.53
C MET A 231 -7.34 8.28 -5.76
N HIS A 232 -6.09 7.82 -5.74
CA HIS A 232 -5.01 8.40 -4.95
C HIS A 232 -4.09 9.32 -5.77
N THR A 233 -3.95 9.05 -7.06
CA THR A 233 -2.93 9.67 -7.88
C THR A 233 -3.36 9.70 -9.36
N PRO A 234 -2.93 10.71 -10.16
CA PRO A 234 -3.06 10.64 -11.61
C PRO A 234 -2.47 9.33 -12.13
N VAL A 235 -3.17 8.71 -13.07
CA VAL A 235 -2.79 7.44 -13.66
C VAL A 235 -2.57 7.55 -15.17
N THR A 236 -1.77 6.64 -15.69
CA THR A 236 -1.60 6.38 -17.12
C THR A 236 -1.84 4.91 -17.43
N ARG A 237 -2.02 4.60 -18.71
CA ARG A 237 -2.09 3.25 -19.25
C ARG A 237 -0.80 2.96 -20.01
N LEU A 238 -0.12 1.87 -19.67
CA LEU A 238 1.08 1.40 -20.37
C LEU A 238 0.68 0.27 -21.31
N GLU A 239 0.96 0.44 -22.60
CA GLU A 239 0.76 -0.61 -23.62
C GLU A 239 2.12 -0.96 -24.22
N VAL A 240 2.66 -2.11 -23.81
CA VAL A 240 4.03 -2.51 -24.16
C VAL A 240 3.98 -3.69 -25.11
N GLU A 241 4.60 -3.57 -26.28
CA GLU A 241 4.82 -4.70 -27.19
C GLU A 241 5.89 -5.59 -26.59
N THR A 242 5.53 -6.81 -26.18
CA THR A 242 6.45 -7.66 -25.42
C THR A 242 7.24 -8.60 -26.30
N GLY A 243 6.75 -8.94 -27.49
CA GLY A 243 7.31 -10.05 -28.28
C GLY A 243 7.17 -11.42 -27.61
N GLY A 244 6.47 -11.49 -26.46
CA GLY A 244 6.15 -12.72 -25.76
C GLY A 244 4.97 -13.43 -26.41
N ALA A 245 4.85 -14.74 -26.16
CA ALA A 245 3.70 -15.51 -26.59
C ALA A 245 2.42 -15.09 -25.84
N ASP A 246 1.27 -15.16 -26.50
CA ASP A 246 -0.02 -14.93 -25.87
C ASP A 246 -0.24 -15.86 -24.67
N GLY A 247 -0.78 -15.32 -23.58
CA GLY A 247 -0.95 -16.01 -22.30
C GLY A 247 0.29 -16.00 -21.39
N ALA A 248 1.45 -15.51 -21.86
CA ALA A 248 2.63 -15.35 -21.02
C ALA A 248 2.38 -14.33 -19.89
N ASP A 249 3.06 -14.52 -18.76
CA ASP A 249 3.00 -13.58 -17.63
C ASP A 249 3.93 -12.39 -17.87
N ALA A 250 3.34 -11.19 -17.95
CA ALA A 250 4.05 -9.92 -17.97
C ALA A 250 3.99 -9.25 -16.61
N GLN A 251 5.13 -8.81 -16.09
CA GLN A 251 5.27 -8.20 -14.77
C GLN A 251 5.67 -6.75 -14.90
N LEU A 252 4.94 -5.86 -14.24
CA LEU A 252 5.37 -4.48 -14.02
C LEU A 252 6.11 -4.40 -12.69
N MET A 253 7.29 -3.82 -12.72
CA MET A 253 8.22 -3.82 -11.60
C MET A 253 8.75 -2.42 -11.30
N VAL A 254 9.06 -2.19 -10.02
CA VAL A 254 9.74 -0.97 -9.51
C VAL A 254 11.07 -1.37 -8.87
N TRP A 255 12.02 -0.45 -8.81
CA TRP A 255 13.27 -0.69 -8.11
C TRP A 255 13.13 -0.45 -6.62
N ASN A 256 13.41 -1.48 -5.81
CA ASN A 256 13.23 -1.42 -4.37
C ASN A 256 14.15 -2.45 -3.66
N HIS A 257 14.88 -2.02 -2.63
CA HIS A 257 15.90 -2.80 -1.91
C HIS A 257 16.96 -3.42 -2.83
N GLY A 258 17.44 -2.64 -3.81
CA GLY A 258 18.53 -3.07 -4.70
C GLY A 258 18.12 -4.07 -5.77
N GLU A 259 16.82 -4.32 -5.96
CA GLU A 259 16.31 -5.24 -6.98
C GLU A 259 15.00 -4.75 -7.61
N TRP A 260 14.63 -5.35 -8.74
CA TRP A 260 13.33 -5.11 -9.39
C TRP A 260 12.25 -5.95 -8.69
N ARG A 261 11.25 -5.27 -8.11
CA ARG A 261 10.13 -5.87 -7.38
C ARG A 261 8.83 -5.72 -8.15
N ARG A 262 8.07 -6.80 -8.28
CA ARG A 262 6.78 -6.81 -8.97
C ARG A 262 5.74 -6.01 -8.18
N VAL A 263 5.02 -5.11 -8.87
CA VAL A 263 3.87 -4.35 -8.33
C VAL A 263 2.54 -4.72 -9.00
N MET A 264 2.59 -5.27 -10.22
CA MET A 264 1.43 -5.72 -10.98
C MET A 264 1.86 -6.85 -11.92
N GLY A 265 0.93 -7.72 -12.32
CA GLY A 265 1.16 -8.55 -13.50
C GLY A 265 -0.11 -8.78 -14.28
N VAL A 266 0.06 -8.98 -15.58
CA VAL A 266 -1.01 -9.13 -16.57
C VAL A 266 -0.63 -10.25 -17.53
N LYS A 267 -1.59 -10.70 -18.33
CA LYS A 267 -1.32 -11.65 -19.41
C LYS A 267 -0.97 -10.89 -20.69
N VAL A 268 -0.05 -11.46 -21.47
CA VAL A 268 0.22 -10.99 -22.83
C VAL A 268 -0.95 -11.40 -23.73
N GLU A 269 -1.48 -10.45 -24.49
CA GLU A 269 -2.57 -10.66 -25.45
C GLU A 269 -2.23 -9.94 -26.75
N ALA A 270 -2.34 -10.65 -27.88
CA ALA A 270 -1.91 -10.17 -29.20
C ALA A 270 -0.48 -9.58 -29.20
N GLY A 271 0.45 -10.23 -28.48
CA GLY A 271 1.84 -9.79 -28.34
C GLY A 271 2.06 -8.52 -27.50
N ARG A 272 1.03 -8.04 -26.79
CA ARG A 272 1.08 -6.84 -25.95
C ARG A 272 0.76 -7.13 -24.49
N ALA A 273 1.39 -6.40 -23.60
CA ALA A 273 1.02 -6.34 -22.19
C ALA A 273 0.43 -4.96 -21.89
N VAL A 274 -0.79 -4.94 -21.35
CA VAL A 274 -1.51 -3.71 -20.99
C VAL A 274 -1.55 -3.58 -19.48
N PHE A 275 -0.91 -2.54 -18.95
CA PHE A 275 -0.96 -2.20 -17.52
C PHE A 275 -1.81 -0.95 -17.33
N ASP A 276 -3.02 -1.14 -16.82
CA ASP A 276 -3.95 -0.05 -16.51
C ASP A 276 -3.68 0.56 -15.12
N LYS A 277 -4.14 1.81 -14.97
CA LYS A 277 -4.12 2.57 -13.72
C LYS A 277 -2.72 2.64 -13.08
N VAL A 278 -1.69 2.92 -13.87
CA VAL A 278 -0.31 3.06 -13.37
C VAL A 278 -0.10 4.49 -12.89
N GLY A 279 0.23 4.67 -11.60
CA GLY A 279 0.44 5.97 -10.99
C GLY A 279 1.57 6.76 -11.66
N CYS A 280 1.32 8.04 -11.96
CA CYS A 280 2.23 8.91 -12.71
C CYS A 280 2.33 10.33 -12.12
N ARG A 281 2.02 10.52 -10.83
CA ARG A 281 2.24 11.81 -10.14
C ARG A 281 3.69 12.28 -10.16
N ARG A 282 4.63 11.35 -10.31
CA ARG A 282 6.06 11.59 -10.44
C ARG A 282 6.61 10.72 -11.57
N PRO A 283 7.78 11.07 -12.13
CA PRO A 283 8.49 10.15 -12.98
C PRO A 283 8.98 8.95 -12.17
N PHE A 284 8.57 7.75 -12.57
CA PHE A 284 9.01 6.48 -12.01
C PHE A 284 9.75 5.70 -13.08
N ALA A 285 10.91 5.14 -12.71
CA ALA A 285 11.56 4.13 -13.52
C ALA A 285 10.86 2.78 -13.28
N LEU A 286 10.34 2.19 -14.35
CA LEU A 286 9.58 0.95 -14.33
C LEU A 286 10.27 -0.08 -15.23
N LEU A 287 10.14 -1.36 -14.88
CA LEU A 287 10.61 -2.46 -15.71
C LEU A 287 9.44 -3.38 -16.04
N VAL A 288 9.30 -3.73 -17.32
CA VAL A 288 8.40 -4.77 -17.80
C VAL A 288 9.22 -6.01 -18.11
N ARG A 289 8.88 -7.11 -17.44
CA ARG A 289 9.52 -8.40 -17.61
C ARG A 289 8.54 -9.44 -18.13
N VAL A 290 8.95 -10.15 -19.17
CA VAL A 290 8.29 -11.35 -19.68
C VAL A 290 9.33 -12.46 -19.79
N ALA A 291 9.02 -13.66 -19.30
CA ALA A 291 9.96 -14.77 -19.31
C ALA A 291 10.43 -15.08 -20.75
N GLY A 292 11.75 -15.13 -20.95
CA GLY A 292 12.36 -15.44 -22.26
C GLY A 292 12.47 -14.25 -23.22
N VAL A 293 12.08 -13.04 -22.80
CA VAL A 293 12.19 -11.79 -23.57
C VAL A 293 13.14 -10.84 -22.82
N PRO A 294 13.98 -10.03 -23.51
CA PRO A 294 14.74 -8.95 -22.89
C PRO A 294 13.84 -7.99 -22.10
N ASP A 295 14.33 -7.51 -20.95
CA ASP A 295 13.55 -6.60 -20.11
C ASP A 295 13.38 -5.24 -20.81
N GLN A 296 12.17 -4.69 -20.70
CA GLN A 296 11.87 -3.38 -21.24
C GLN A 296 11.76 -2.36 -20.12
N LEU A 297 12.60 -1.34 -20.20
CA LEU A 297 12.62 -0.27 -19.21
C LEU A 297 11.80 0.91 -19.68
N LEU A 298 11.08 1.53 -18.77
CA LEU A 298 10.09 2.57 -19.05
C LEU A 298 10.24 3.68 -18.02
N ALA A 299 9.84 4.89 -18.40
CA ALA A 299 9.66 6.00 -17.47
C ALA A 299 8.26 6.57 -17.61
N THR A 300 7.55 6.75 -16.49
CA THR A 300 6.35 7.58 -16.48
C THR A 300 6.74 9.06 -16.51
N GLU A 301 5.81 9.88 -16.99
CA GLU A 301 5.94 11.34 -16.95
C GLU A 301 4.95 11.93 -15.96
N LYS A 302 5.33 13.09 -15.38
CA LYS A 302 4.52 13.74 -14.36
C LYS A 302 3.19 14.21 -14.96
N GLY A 303 2.09 13.71 -14.43
CA GLY A 303 0.74 14.12 -14.83
C GLY A 303 0.16 13.39 -16.03
N GLY A 304 0.85 12.36 -16.53
CA GLY A 304 0.40 11.53 -17.65
C GLY A 304 1.53 11.28 -18.64
N GLY A 305 1.38 10.25 -19.48
CA GLY A 305 2.39 9.87 -20.46
C GLY A 305 3.47 8.96 -19.90
N TRP A 306 4.18 8.33 -20.82
CA TRP A 306 5.30 7.43 -20.53
C TRP A 306 6.12 7.23 -21.81
N ARG A 307 7.36 6.79 -21.63
CA ARG A 307 8.27 6.47 -22.74
C ARG A 307 9.08 5.21 -22.45
N VAL A 308 9.43 4.50 -23.51
CA VAL A 308 10.42 3.41 -23.45
C VAL A 308 11.80 4.03 -23.28
N LEU A 309 12.58 3.47 -22.36
CA LEU A 309 13.99 3.76 -22.20
C LEU A 309 14.76 2.73 -23.01
N ALA A 310 15.61 3.21 -23.90
CA ALA A 310 16.35 2.35 -24.79
C ALA A 310 17.41 1.56 -24.01
N SER A 311 17.56 0.32 -24.43
CA SER A 311 18.51 -0.66 -23.91
C SER A 311 19.45 -1.08 -25.03
N GLY A 312 20.75 -1.20 -24.74
CA GLY A 312 21.77 -1.60 -25.71
C GLY A 312 22.96 -0.64 -25.75
N PRO A 313 23.84 -0.76 -26.76
CA PRO A 313 25.04 0.05 -26.87
C PRO A 313 24.74 1.55 -26.80
N LEU A 314 25.64 2.31 -26.18
CA LEU A 314 25.52 3.76 -26.11
C LEU A 314 25.70 4.36 -27.51
N PRO A 315 24.83 5.30 -27.95
CA PRO A 315 24.92 5.89 -29.28
C PRO A 315 26.22 6.67 -29.49
N ALA A 316 26.72 6.68 -30.74
CA ALA A 316 27.76 7.59 -31.18
C ALA A 316 27.10 8.80 -31.88
N GLY A 317 26.62 9.81 -31.14
CA GLY A 317 26.00 11.01 -31.74
C GLY A 317 24.94 11.71 -30.87
N GLU A 318 24.52 12.92 -31.31
CA GLU A 318 23.75 13.97 -30.60
C GLU A 318 23.89 13.93 -29.07
N GLY A 319 25.09 14.37 -28.67
CA GLY A 319 25.40 15.04 -27.40
C GLY A 319 25.05 14.28 -26.12
N PRO A 320 25.89 13.36 -25.64
CA PRO A 320 25.85 13.02 -24.22
C PRO A 320 25.93 14.30 -23.39
N VAL A 321 25.02 14.45 -22.44
CA VAL A 321 25.06 15.57 -21.49
C VAL A 321 26.09 15.24 -20.43
N ASP A 322 27.00 16.17 -20.19
CA ASP A 322 27.89 16.08 -19.05
C ASP A 322 27.05 16.29 -17.78
N LEU A 323 26.98 15.27 -16.94
CA LEU A 323 26.33 15.36 -15.64
C LEU A 323 27.38 15.51 -14.55
N ALA A 324 27.05 16.35 -13.57
CA ALA A 324 27.78 16.46 -12.32
C ALA A 324 26.80 16.24 -11.18
N PHE A 325 27.16 15.40 -10.21
CA PHE A 325 26.37 15.26 -9.01
C PHE A 325 26.83 16.25 -7.93
N GLU A 326 25.88 16.81 -7.18
CA GLU A 326 26.18 17.59 -5.97
C GLU A 326 26.45 16.68 -4.77
N LYS A 327 27.07 17.22 -3.71
CA LYS A 327 27.42 16.46 -2.50
C LYS A 327 26.22 15.79 -1.83
N VAL A 328 25.02 16.35 -2.01
CA VAL A 328 23.76 15.80 -1.53
C VAL A 328 22.82 15.70 -2.73
N SER A 329 22.17 14.54 -2.89
CA SER A 329 21.14 14.33 -3.91
C SER A 329 20.01 13.42 -3.38
N PRO A 330 18.82 13.37 -4.01
CA PRO A 330 17.78 12.39 -3.72
C PRO A 330 18.22 10.92 -3.83
N LEU A 331 19.36 10.66 -4.48
CA LEU A 331 19.90 9.32 -4.71
C LEU A 331 20.85 8.86 -3.58
N GLY A 332 21.31 9.79 -2.75
CA GLY A 332 22.29 9.54 -1.70
C GLY A 332 23.21 10.73 -1.43
N GLU A 333 24.04 10.59 -0.40
CA GLU A 333 25.09 11.54 -0.04
C GLU A 333 26.43 11.10 -0.63
N PHE A 334 27.11 12.02 -1.33
CA PHE A 334 28.48 11.85 -1.78
C PHE A 334 29.47 12.15 -0.66
N GLU A 335 30.36 11.22 -0.44
CA GLU A 335 31.45 11.22 0.52
C GLU A 335 32.74 11.37 -0.29
N PRO A 336 33.51 12.46 -0.11
CA PRO A 336 34.63 12.77 -0.99
C PRO A 336 35.67 11.68 -1.10
N ASP A 337 35.85 10.84 -0.08
CA ASP A 337 36.89 9.81 0.00
C ASP A 337 36.47 8.44 -0.56
N GLU A 338 35.18 8.27 -0.87
CA GLU A 338 34.63 7.02 -1.39
C GLU A 338 34.79 6.90 -2.90
N GLU A 339 34.80 5.65 -3.39
CA GLU A 339 34.74 5.35 -4.82
C GLU A 339 33.30 5.08 -5.27
N TYR A 340 32.98 5.64 -6.43
CA TYR A 340 31.64 5.56 -7.01
C TYR A 340 31.71 5.02 -8.42
N ALA A 341 30.81 4.10 -8.73
CA ALA A 341 30.62 3.57 -10.07
C ALA A 341 29.29 4.08 -10.64
N VAL A 342 29.33 4.45 -11.92
CA VAL A 342 28.12 4.73 -12.69
C VAL A 342 27.88 3.56 -13.64
N THR A 343 26.66 3.05 -13.63
CA THR A 343 26.23 1.96 -14.51
C THR A 343 25.00 2.37 -15.31
N VAL A 344 24.87 1.86 -16.53
CA VAL A 344 23.70 2.02 -17.41
C VAL A 344 23.00 0.67 -17.57
N TRP A 345 21.67 0.67 -17.67
CA TRP A 345 20.91 -0.54 -17.96
C TRP A 345 21.04 -0.91 -19.45
N ASP A 346 21.47 -2.14 -19.74
CA ASP A 346 21.65 -2.63 -21.12
C ASP A 346 20.49 -3.49 -21.64
N GLY A 347 19.46 -3.72 -20.82
CA GLY A 347 18.33 -4.61 -21.13
C GLY A 347 18.37 -5.95 -20.37
N THR A 348 19.52 -6.29 -19.78
CA THR A 348 19.71 -7.52 -19.00
C THR A 348 20.45 -7.27 -17.68
N ALA A 349 21.42 -6.37 -17.67
CA ALA A 349 22.26 -6.06 -16.53
C ALA A 349 22.64 -4.58 -16.47
N TRP A 350 23.25 -4.21 -15.35
CA TRP A 350 23.90 -2.92 -15.16
C TRP A 350 25.33 -2.99 -15.67
N SER A 351 25.62 -2.24 -16.73
CA SER A 351 26.93 -2.19 -17.38
C SER A 351 27.69 -0.90 -17.00
N PRO A 352 29.01 -0.94 -16.73
CA PRO A 352 29.77 0.25 -16.36
C PRO A 352 29.77 1.34 -17.43
N VAL A 353 29.73 2.60 -17.00
CA VAL A 353 29.89 3.78 -17.85
C VAL A 353 31.16 4.51 -17.44
N ALA A 354 31.88 5.06 -18.42
CA ALA A 354 33.04 5.90 -18.15
C ALA A 354 32.62 7.11 -17.32
N ALA A 355 33.16 7.20 -16.11
CA ALA A 355 32.94 8.28 -15.17
C ALA A 355 34.30 8.81 -14.68
N ARG A 356 34.34 10.09 -14.32
CA ARG A 356 35.53 10.76 -13.77
C ARG A 356 35.22 11.37 -12.42
N ARG A 357 36.19 11.35 -11.51
CA ARG A 357 36.12 12.08 -10.25
C ARG A 357 36.33 13.56 -10.50
N LEU A 358 35.47 14.39 -9.93
CA LEU A 358 35.56 15.85 -9.99
C LEU A 358 36.41 16.37 -8.83
N GLN A 359 36.93 17.59 -8.94
CA GLN A 359 37.71 18.24 -7.85
C GLN A 359 36.91 18.39 -6.55
N THR A 360 35.58 18.43 -6.64
CA THR A 360 34.67 18.49 -5.49
C THR A 360 34.51 17.16 -4.75
N GLY A 361 35.11 16.07 -5.25
CA GLY A 361 34.90 14.70 -4.74
C GLY A 361 33.71 13.98 -5.38
N ALA A 362 32.84 14.69 -6.10
CA ALA A 362 31.70 14.10 -6.79
C ALA A 362 32.11 13.34 -8.07
N VAL A 363 31.13 12.72 -8.73
CA VAL A 363 31.31 12.00 -10.00
C VAL A 363 30.74 12.81 -11.15
N GLY A 364 31.47 12.83 -12.27
CA GLY A 364 30.98 13.33 -13.55
C GLY A 364 30.97 12.24 -14.61
N PHE A 365 29.92 12.20 -15.43
CA PHE A 365 29.80 11.21 -16.51
C PHE A 365 28.96 11.76 -17.67
N ARG A 366 29.01 11.06 -18.80
CA ARG A 366 28.26 11.37 -20.01
C ARG A 366 26.98 10.54 -20.07
N ALA A 367 25.84 11.20 -20.29
CA ALA A 367 24.54 10.55 -20.24
C ALA A 367 23.61 10.91 -21.41
N TRP A 368 22.67 10.03 -21.70
CA TRP A 368 21.65 10.17 -22.73
C TRP A 368 20.26 10.16 -22.09
N ALA A 369 19.36 11.01 -22.56
CA ALA A 369 18.06 11.21 -21.94
C ALA A 369 17.14 9.98 -22.05
N ASP A 370 17.37 9.10 -23.03
CA ASP A 370 16.61 7.87 -23.28
C ASP A 370 17.18 6.64 -22.56
N ARG A 371 18.19 6.80 -21.70
CA ARG A 371 18.82 5.73 -20.93
C ARG A 371 18.48 5.82 -19.44
N ALA A 372 18.59 4.68 -18.74
CA ALA A 372 18.55 4.64 -17.28
C ALA A 372 19.94 4.35 -16.70
N TYR A 373 20.26 5.08 -15.64
CA TYR A 373 21.53 5.02 -14.96
C TYR A 373 21.35 4.69 -13.49
N ARG A 374 22.45 4.27 -12.87
CA ARG A 374 22.56 4.03 -11.44
C ARG A 374 23.94 4.45 -10.96
N VAL A 375 23.99 5.07 -9.79
CA VAL A 375 25.23 5.32 -9.04
C VAL A 375 25.30 4.34 -7.88
N THR A 376 26.44 3.68 -7.70
CA THR A 376 26.72 2.76 -6.58
C THR A 376 28.04 3.13 -5.91
N GLY A 377 28.15 2.86 -4.60
CA GLY A 377 29.33 3.22 -3.78
C GLY A 377 28.91 4.12 -2.61
N GLY A 378 29.71 4.12 -1.54
CA GLY A 378 29.39 4.84 -0.29
C GLY A 378 27.95 4.60 0.18
N LYS A 379 27.23 5.68 0.48
CA LYS A 379 25.82 5.68 0.92
C LYS A 379 24.76 5.67 -0.19
N PHE A 380 25.11 5.41 -1.46
CA PHE A 380 24.13 5.35 -2.54
C PHE A 380 23.37 4.02 -2.54
N ALA A 381 22.04 4.09 -2.51
CA ALA A 381 21.17 2.91 -2.55
C ALA A 381 21.07 2.24 -3.93
N GLY A 382 21.82 2.72 -4.93
CA GLY A 382 21.78 2.16 -6.27
C GLY A 382 20.42 2.32 -6.96
N ARG A 383 19.70 3.42 -6.71
CA ARG A 383 18.40 3.65 -7.34
C ARG A 383 18.56 4.06 -8.82
N PRO A 384 17.78 3.46 -9.74
CA PRO A 384 17.73 3.88 -11.14
C PRO A 384 17.19 5.30 -11.28
N PHE A 385 17.79 6.06 -12.18
CA PHE A 385 17.32 7.39 -12.56
C PHE A 385 17.45 7.59 -14.07
N THR A 386 16.64 8.50 -14.60
CA THR A 386 16.75 8.99 -15.97
C THR A 386 17.24 10.43 -15.95
N VAL A 387 17.69 10.90 -17.11
CA VAL A 387 18.22 12.25 -17.27
C VAL A 387 17.23 13.04 -18.09
N ASN A 388 16.83 14.20 -17.57
CA ASN A 388 16.03 15.16 -18.32
C ASN A 388 16.85 16.44 -18.40
N ALA A 389 17.58 16.58 -19.51
CA ALA A 389 18.52 17.67 -19.72
C ALA A 389 18.27 18.28 -21.10
N ASP A 390 18.36 19.60 -21.19
CA ASP A 390 18.40 20.31 -22.46
C ASP A 390 19.77 20.05 -23.11
N PRO A 391 19.83 19.35 -24.27
CA PRO A 391 21.10 19.07 -24.95
C PRO A 391 21.86 20.33 -25.38
N ALA A 392 21.18 21.50 -25.42
CA ALA A 392 21.78 22.78 -25.76
C ALA A 392 22.50 23.46 -24.58
N ALA A 393 22.44 22.90 -23.37
CA ALA A 393 23.14 23.45 -22.22
C ALA A 393 24.67 23.31 -22.39
N GLU A 394 25.38 24.43 -22.52
CA GLU A 394 26.86 24.47 -22.65
C GLU A 394 27.60 24.11 -21.35
N SER A 395 26.89 24.04 -20.22
CA SER A 395 27.44 23.68 -18.90
C SER A 395 26.89 22.35 -18.42
N PRO A 396 27.64 21.58 -17.61
CA PRO A 396 27.18 20.31 -17.06
C PRO A 396 25.84 20.47 -16.32
N VAL A 397 24.89 19.58 -16.58
CA VAL A 397 23.62 19.58 -15.84
C VAL A 397 23.87 19.00 -14.46
N THR A 398 23.70 19.84 -13.45
CA THR A 398 23.86 19.43 -12.05
C THR A 398 22.61 18.68 -11.60
N VAL A 399 22.78 17.39 -11.29
CA VAL A 399 21.70 16.58 -10.71
C VAL A 399 21.66 16.89 -9.21
N ARG A 400 20.60 17.58 -8.80
CA ARG A 400 20.35 17.99 -7.41
C ARG A 400 19.45 17.03 -6.68
#